data_AF-A0A2A9FL49-F1
#
_entry.id   AF-A0A2A9FL49-F1
#
_cell.length_a   1.000
_cell.length_b   1.000
_cell.length_c   1.000
_cell.angle_alpha   90.00
_cell.angle_beta   90.00
_cell.angle_gamma   90.00
#
_symmetry.space_group_name_H-M   'P 1'
#
loop_
_entity.id
_entity.type
_entity.pdbx_description
1 polymer ?
#
loop_
_entity_poly.entity_id
_entity_poly.type
_entity_poly.pdbx_seq_one_letter_code
_entity_poly.pdbx_strand_id
1 'polypeptide(L)'
;MRKYRPQEQWQGLSALSFGLTPLSWFTKLLFKYNKWTKGMDGPKRVSHDQNFKNLIIDYPRQAIELFSPEEARHIGPKARVVPLRQEQLKERLGERFRELDVPLMVEWPGGEREALLFVLEEETDPDRFSIHRLAHYCLDLSELCKTSRVVPVVIFLNTRGSEPVQLNLGGDCHEYLRFHYIRCALQELNAEDYWESSNLIARLCLNLMKWEEEQKLEVYARAVRGLSTLEPDPEKQLKYIDFIDIYSALDDNEMEQYKAQYPQESNTMATLSERLRAEGMQQGMQQGMQQGMQQGMQQGMQQGEAAALKKLISLKFGELPRWAEAQIQSAGVPELEVWLEAILTSDTLESLLNRH
;
A
#
# COMPACT_ATOMS: atom_id res chain seq x y z
N MET A 1 34.13 32.14 -23.13
CA MET A 1 33.43 33.08 -24.04
C MET A 1 32.18 32.38 -24.56
N ARG A 2 31.01 33.04 -24.43
CA ARG A 2 29.70 32.81 -25.08
C ARG A 2 29.04 31.42 -24.84
N LYS A 3 28.12 31.26 -23.89
CA LYS A 3 26.66 31.61 -23.92
C LYS A 3 26.01 31.29 -25.28
N TYR A 4 25.00 30.41 -25.31
CA TYR A 4 23.75 30.62 -26.06
C TYR A 4 22.64 29.63 -25.60
N ARG A 5 21.63 30.17 -24.90
CA ARG A 5 20.23 29.71 -24.94
C ARG A 5 19.58 30.31 -26.19
N PRO A 6 18.55 29.66 -26.74
CA PRO A 6 17.24 30.32 -26.91
C PRO A 6 16.10 29.33 -26.57
N GLN A 7 15.28 29.53 -25.53
CA GLN A 7 14.05 30.32 -25.48
C GLN A 7 13.40 30.76 -26.81
N GLU A 8 12.12 30.39 -26.92
CA GLU A 8 11.05 30.85 -27.83
C GLU A 8 10.86 30.14 -29.19
N GLN A 9 9.74 29.42 -29.31
CA GLN A 9 8.68 29.75 -30.27
C GLN A 9 7.41 28.91 -29.98
N TRP A 10 6.55 29.44 -29.11
CA TRP A 10 5.11 29.16 -29.14
C TRP A 10 4.51 30.12 -30.17
N GLN A 11 4.27 29.66 -31.39
CA GLN A 11 3.33 30.28 -32.33
C GLN A 11 3.18 29.35 -33.55
N GLY A 12 1.99 28.80 -33.75
CA GLY A 12 1.66 28.11 -34.99
C GLY A 12 0.78 26.88 -34.86
N LEU A 13 -0.43 26.99 -34.30
CA LEU A 13 -1.54 26.11 -34.69
C LEU A 13 -2.82 26.96 -34.79
N SER A 14 -2.92 27.70 -35.88
CA SER A 14 -4.19 28.19 -36.41
C SER A 14 -4.95 27.02 -37.04
N ALA A 15 -6.17 26.80 -36.55
CA ALA A 15 -7.32 26.16 -37.20
C ALA A 15 -7.04 25.30 -38.45
N LEU A 16 -6.98 23.98 -38.26
CA LEU A 16 -7.44 23.02 -39.25
C LEU A 16 -8.49 22.11 -38.59
N SER A 17 -9.71 22.28 -39.05
CA SER A 17 -10.90 21.53 -38.69
C SER A 17 -10.74 20.04 -39.02
N PHE A 18 -10.61 19.21 -38.00
CA PHE A 18 -11.01 17.81 -38.05
C PHE A 18 -11.94 17.55 -36.86
N GLY A 19 -13.19 17.19 -37.18
CA GLY A 19 -14.25 16.95 -36.20
C GLY A 19 -14.00 15.69 -35.40
N LEU A 20 -13.34 15.83 -34.26
CA LEU A 20 -13.29 14.86 -33.17
C LEU A 20 -13.70 15.58 -31.89
N THR A 21 -14.66 15.01 -31.16
CA THR A 21 -15.21 15.59 -29.94
C THR A 21 -14.15 15.60 -28.81
N PRO A 22 -14.22 16.57 -27.86
CA PRO A 22 -13.23 16.71 -26.78
C PRO A 22 -13.03 15.44 -25.92
N LEU A 23 -14.03 14.56 -25.84
CA LEU A 23 -13.96 13.29 -25.11
C LEU A 23 -12.92 12.31 -25.69
N SER A 24 -12.74 12.28 -27.02
CA SER A 24 -11.85 11.31 -27.70
C SER A 24 -10.37 11.61 -27.49
N TRP A 25 -10.03 12.89 -27.28
CA TRP A 25 -8.65 13.31 -26.97
C TRP A 25 -8.33 13.12 -25.49
N PHE A 26 -9.33 13.27 -24.62
CA PHE A 26 -9.21 13.10 -23.17
C PHE A 26 -9.04 11.64 -22.73
N THR A 27 -9.73 10.69 -23.38
CA THR A 27 -9.55 9.25 -23.11
C THR A 27 -8.15 8.76 -23.50
N LYS A 28 -7.62 9.24 -24.64
CA LYS A 28 -6.22 8.97 -25.03
C LYS A 28 -5.19 9.60 -24.10
N LEU A 29 -5.49 10.76 -23.51
CA LEU A 29 -4.62 11.39 -22.50
C LEU A 29 -4.67 10.63 -21.17
N LEU A 30 -5.84 10.17 -20.73
CA LEU A 30 -6.07 9.39 -19.51
C LEU A 30 -5.32 8.05 -19.54
N PHE A 31 -5.37 7.32 -20.66
CA PHE A 31 -4.66 6.05 -20.79
C PHE A 31 -3.15 6.23 -20.90
N LYS A 32 -2.70 7.27 -21.62
CA LYS A 32 -1.28 7.58 -21.77
C LYS A 32 -0.66 8.12 -20.47
N TYR A 33 -1.42 8.84 -19.64
CA TYR A 33 -0.97 9.31 -18.32
C TYR A 33 -0.92 8.17 -17.29
N ASN A 34 -1.89 7.23 -17.29
CA ASN A 34 -1.82 6.02 -16.47
C ASN A 34 -0.63 5.10 -16.85
N LYS A 35 -0.20 5.16 -18.12
CA LYS A 35 1.02 4.52 -18.62
C LYS A 35 2.30 5.31 -18.30
N TRP A 36 2.23 6.64 -18.17
CA TRP A 36 3.37 7.53 -17.84
C TRP A 36 3.66 7.58 -16.34
N THR A 37 2.65 7.52 -15.47
CA THR A 37 2.82 7.38 -14.01
C THR A 37 3.44 6.03 -13.64
N LYS A 38 3.20 4.97 -14.43
CA LYS A 38 3.94 3.69 -14.35
C LYS A 38 5.40 3.77 -14.81
N GLY A 39 5.84 4.88 -15.44
CA GLY A 39 7.16 5.01 -16.06
C GLY A 39 8.11 6.03 -15.43
N MET A 40 7.65 6.89 -14.51
CA MET A 40 8.49 7.92 -13.88
C MET A 40 8.91 7.63 -12.44
N ASP A 41 8.14 6.83 -11.73
CA ASP A 41 8.67 6.03 -10.63
C ASP A 41 8.96 4.65 -11.23
N GLY A 42 10.20 4.15 -11.14
CA GLY A 42 10.45 2.72 -11.40
C GLY A 42 9.40 1.90 -10.66
N PRO A 43 8.85 0.82 -11.25
CA PRO A 43 7.52 0.32 -10.93
C PRO A 43 7.35 0.29 -9.42
N LYS A 44 6.57 1.23 -8.86
CA LYS A 44 6.02 1.04 -7.53
C LYS A 44 5.14 -0.18 -7.70
N ARG A 45 5.71 -1.35 -7.40
CA ARG A 45 4.97 -2.60 -7.25
C ARG A 45 3.87 -2.23 -6.28
N VAL A 46 2.66 -2.08 -6.81
CA VAL A 46 1.47 -2.18 -5.98
C VAL A 46 1.66 -3.50 -5.26
N SER A 47 1.90 -3.46 -3.95
CA SER A 47 2.10 -4.67 -3.19
C SER A 47 0.73 -5.31 -3.11
N HIS A 48 0.44 -6.21 -4.06
CA HIS A 48 -0.79 -7.02 -4.12
C HIS A 48 -1.11 -7.59 -2.73
N ASP A 49 -0.07 -8.10 -2.07
CA ASP A 49 -0.02 -8.51 -0.67
C ASP A 49 -0.55 -7.46 0.32
N GLN A 50 -0.11 -6.20 0.22
CA GLN A 50 -0.58 -5.14 1.12
C GLN A 50 -2.07 -4.81 0.93
N ASN A 51 -2.56 -4.86 -0.31
CA ASN A 51 -3.96 -4.60 -0.60
C ASN A 51 -4.86 -5.70 -0.03
N PHE A 52 -4.45 -6.97 -0.18
CA PHE A 52 -5.18 -8.11 0.36
C PHE A 52 -5.15 -8.14 1.90
N LYS A 53 -4.00 -7.82 2.51
CA LYS A 53 -3.87 -7.62 3.97
C LYS A 53 -4.81 -6.56 4.51
N ASN A 54 -4.87 -5.41 3.84
CA ASN A 54 -5.78 -4.33 4.23
C ASN A 54 -7.25 -4.79 4.17
N LEU A 55 -7.61 -5.56 3.16
CA LEU A 55 -8.96 -6.11 3.00
C LEU A 55 -9.33 -7.04 4.16
N ILE A 56 -8.41 -7.93 4.57
CA ILE A 56 -8.60 -8.81 5.73
C ILE A 56 -8.72 -8.00 7.03
N ILE A 57 -7.89 -6.98 7.22
CA ILE A 57 -7.91 -6.12 8.41
C ILE A 57 -9.22 -5.34 8.53
N ASP A 58 -9.73 -4.80 7.41
CA ASP A 58 -10.94 -3.97 7.41
C ASP A 58 -12.22 -4.81 7.54
N TYR A 59 -12.21 -6.06 7.05
CA TYR A 59 -13.36 -6.98 7.08
C TYR A 59 -13.00 -8.37 7.63
N PRO A 60 -12.49 -8.47 8.86
CA PRO A 60 -11.88 -9.69 9.38
C PRO A 60 -12.89 -10.84 9.54
N ARG A 61 -14.14 -10.51 9.88
CA ARG A 61 -15.21 -11.51 9.97
C ARG A 61 -15.58 -12.06 8.58
N GLN A 62 -15.69 -11.19 7.58
CA GLN A 62 -16.00 -11.62 6.22
C GLN A 62 -14.87 -12.43 5.61
N ALA A 63 -13.61 -12.15 5.98
CA ALA A 63 -12.45 -12.95 5.59
C ALA A 63 -12.55 -14.37 6.13
N ILE A 64 -12.82 -14.53 7.43
CA ILE A 64 -13.00 -15.84 8.06
C ILE A 64 -14.18 -16.61 7.41
N GLU A 65 -15.29 -15.91 7.12
CA GLU A 65 -16.47 -16.50 6.48
C GLU A 65 -16.20 -17.03 5.07
N LEU A 66 -15.36 -16.34 4.28
CA LEU A 66 -15.01 -16.79 2.93
C LEU A 66 -13.92 -17.87 2.94
N PHE A 67 -12.84 -17.64 3.69
CA PHE A 67 -11.63 -18.48 3.59
C PHE A 67 -11.66 -19.70 4.52
N SER A 68 -12.58 -19.73 5.50
CA SER A 68 -12.73 -20.83 6.46
C SER A 68 -14.21 -21.02 6.89
N PRO A 69 -15.12 -21.32 5.94
CA PRO A 69 -16.56 -21.30 6.18
C PRO A 69 -17.03 -22.28 7.26
N GLU A 70 -16.36 -23.43 7.43
CA GLU A 70 -16.71 -24.41 8.47
C GLU A 70 -16.41 -23.89 9.88
N GLU A 71 -15.28 -23.22 10.06
CA GLU A 71 -14.91 -22.57 11.32
C GLU A 71 -15.80 -21.36 11.60
N ALA A 72 -16.11 -20.57 10.57
CA ALA A 72 -16.96 -19.38 10.66
C ALA A 72 -18.36 -19.68 11.23
N ARG A 73 -18.94 -20.85 10.92
CA ARG A 73 -20.26 -21.29 11.44
C ARG A 73 -20.31 -21.34 12.98
N HIS A 74 -19.17 -21.53 13.62
CA HIS A 74 -19.05 -21.60 15.08
C HIS A 74 -18.78 -20.25 15.74
N ILE A 75 -18.58 -19.20 14.93
CA ILE A 75 -18.37 -17.83 15.40
C ILE A 75 -19.72 -17.12 15.46
N GLY A 76 -20.35 -17.16 16.62
CA GLY A 76 -21.62 -16.47 16.85
C GLY A 76 -21.54 -14.94 16.64
N PRO A 77 -22.66 -14.27 16.38
CA PRO A 77 -22.69 -12.84 15.97
C PRO A 77 -22.16 -11.88 17.04
N LYS A 78 -22.11 -12.30 18.31
CA LYS A 78 -21.56 -11.52 19.42
C LYS A 78 -20.05 -11.63 19.58
N ALA A 79 -19.39 -12.56 18.87
CA ALA A 79 -17.95 -12.71 18.94
C ALA A 79 -17.26 -11.51 18.29
N ARG A 80 -16.23 -11.00 18.95
CA ARG A 80 -15.41 -9.91 18.48
C ARG A 80 -14.23 -10.48 17.71
N VAL A 81 -14.06 -10.06 16.46
CA VAL A 81 -12.91 -10.45 15.62
C VAL A 81 -12.00 -9.23 15.47
N VAL A 82 -10.77 -9.32 16.00
CA VAL A 82 -9.81 -8.21 16.02
C VAL A 82 -8.46 -8.62 15.45
N PRO A 83 -7.82 -7.81 14.60
CA PRO A 83 -6.44 -8.04 14.19
C PRO A 83 -5.46 -7.89 15.36
N LEU A 84 -4.47 -8.78 15.45
CA LEU A 84 -3.34 -8.62 16.35
C LEU A 84 -2.33 -7.62 15.77
N ARG A 85 -1.78 -6.74 16.63
CA ARG A 85 -0.87 -5.67 16.20
C ARG A 85 0.48 -6.24 15.77
N GLN A 86 0.90 -5.97 14.53
CA GLN A 86 2.16 -6.46 13.97
C GLN A 86 3.41 -6.03 14.77
N GLU A 87 3.42 -4.83 15.37
CA GLU A 87 4.55 -4.36 16.19
C GLU A 87 4.81 -5.27 17.40
N GLN A 88 3.74 -5.71 18.07
CA GLN A 88 3.83 -6.63 19.20
C GLN A 88 4.35 -8.01 18.79
N LEU A 89 4.01 -8.45 17.57
CA LEU A 89 4.51 -9.70 16.99
C LEU A 89 6.00 -9.56 16.64
N LYS A 90 6.40 -8.45 16.01
CA LYS A 90 7.79 -8.18 15.59
C LYS A 90 8.76 -8.11 16.76
N GLU A 91 8.38 -7.48 17.87
CA GLU A 91 9.20 -7.39 19.07
C GLU A 91 9.48 -8.75 19.71
N ARG A 92 8.55 -9.71 19.57
CA ARG A 92 8.59 -10.98 20.29
C ARG A 92 9.00 -12.18 19.45
N LEU A 93 8.72 -12.16 18.15
CA LEU A 93 8.97 -13.27 17.22
C LEU A 93 10.24 -13.07 16.36
N GLY A 94 10.78 -11.85 16.29
CA GLY A 94 12.01 -11.55 15.55
C GLY A 94 11.81 -11.32 14.04
N GLU A 95 12.89 -11.01 13.32
CA GLU A 95 12.80 -10.50 11.94
C GLU A 95 12.40 -11.56 10.89
N ARG A 96 12.68 -12.85 11.15
CA ARG A 96 12.45 -13.95 10.19
C ARG A 96 10.97 -14.27 9.93
N PHE A 97 10.08 -13.80 10.80
CA PHE A 97 8.63 -14.05 10.72
C PHE A 97 7.83 -12.80 10.30
N ARG A 98 8.52 -11.73 9.87
CA ARG A 98 7.90 -10.46 9.43
C ARG A 98 7.07 -10.58 8.16
N GLU A 99 7.22 -11.67 7.42
CA GLU A 99 6.52 -11.92 6.16
C GLU A 99 5.17 -12.62 6.33
N LEU A 100 4.86 -13.14 7.53
CA LEU A 100 3.63 -13.88 7.78
C LEU A 100 2.50 -12.94 8.21
N ASP A 101 1.32 -13.26 7.72
CA ASP A 101 0.22 -12.32 7.62
C ASP A 101 -0.63 -12.23 8.88
N VAL A 102 -1.54 -11.25 8.83
CA VAL A 102 -2.30 -10.66 9.94
C VAL A 102 -3.07 -11.74 10.71
N PRO A 103 -2.64 -12.12 11.93
CA PRO A 103 -3.43 -13.03 12.71
C PRO A 103 -4.64 -12.28 13.29
N LEU A 104 -5.80 -12.90 13.18
CA LEU A 104 -7.05 -12.41 13.75
C LEU A 104 -7.34 -13.17 15.04
N MET A 105 -7.77 -12.45 16.06
CA MET A 105 -8.20 -13.03 17.33
C MET A 105 -9.70 -12.90 17.47
N VAL A 106 -10.36 -14.03 17.71
CA VAL A 106 -11.79 -14.13 17.97
C VAL A 106 -12.01 -14.32 19.46
N GLU A 107 -12.74 -13.39 20.06
CA GLU A 107 -13.05 -13.37 21.48
C GLU A 107 -14.55 -13.36 21.72
N TRP A 108 -14.99 -14.07 22.76
CA TRP A 108 -16.37 -14.08 23.21
C TRP A 108 -16.48 -13.19 24.46
N PRO A 109 -17.20 -12.05 24.40
CA PRO A 109 -17.24 -11.08 25.50
C PRO A 109 -17.70 -11.65 26.85
N GLY A 110 -18.50 -12.72 26.82
CA GLY A 110 -18.96 -13.42 28.04
C GLY A 110 -17.94 -14.38 28.65
N GLY A 111 -16.74 -14.53 28.07
CA GLY A 111 -15.74 -15.51 28.53
C GLY A 111 -16.16 -16.97 28.33
N GLU A 112 -17.23 -17.20 27.55
CA GLU A 112 -17.85 -18.51 27.34
C GLU A 112 -16.90 -19.51 26.64
N ARG A 113 -15.89 -18.99 25.93
CA ARG A 113 -14.86 -19.76 25.23
C ARG A 113 -13.52 -19.05 25.29
N GLU A 114 -12.46 -19.86 25.37
CA GLU A 114 -11.08 -19.43 25.14
C GLU A 114 -10.93 -18.73 23.79
N ALA A 115 -10.03 -17.76 23.67
CA ALA A 115 -9.79 -17.06 22.41
C ALA A 115 -9.34 -18.03 21.31
N LEU A 116 -9.83 -17.79 20.08
CA LEU A 116 -9.48 -18.56 18.89
C LEU A 116 -8.68 -17.66 17.95
N LEU A 117 -7.50 -18.11 17.54
CA LEU A 117 -6.66 -17.39 16.60
C LEU A 117 -6.86 -17.93 15.18
N PHE A 118 -7.02 -17.04 14.22
CA PHE A 118 -6.91 -17.34 12.80
C PHE A 118 -5.61 -16.77 12.28
N VAL A 119 -4.83 -17.59 11.61
CA VAL A 119 -3.64 -17.18 10.88
C VAL A 119 -4.00 -17.21 9.41
N LEU A 120 -4.25 -16.05 8.80
CA LEU A 120 -4.59 -15.92 7.38
C LEU A 120 -3.33 -15.50 6.64
N GLU A 121 -2.71 -16.40 5.88
CA GLU A 121 -1.54 -16.14 5.00
C GLU A 121 -1.98 -16.04 3.55
N GLU A 122 -1.76 -14.90 2.89
CA GLU A 122 -1.89 -14.75 1.45
C GLU A 122 -0.59 -15.21 0.78
N GLU A 123 -0.72 -16.05 -0.25
CA GLU A 123 0.40 -16.47 -1.06
C GLU A 123 0.06 -16.36 -2.55
N THR A 124 0.74 -15.45 -3.22
CA THR A 124 0.58 -15.22 -4.66
C THR A 124 1.36 -16.26 -5.46
N ASP A 125 2.52 -16.71 -4.96
CA ASP A 125 3.42 -17.64 -5.63
C ASP A 125 3.52 -18.95 -4.83
N PRO A 126 2.81 -20.02 -5.22
CA PRO A 126 2.78 -21.26 -4.46
C PRO A 126 4.14 -21.93 -4.32
N ASP A 127 5.16 -21.58 -5.12
CA ASP A 127 6.53 -22.07 -4.95
C ASP A 127 7.23 -21.54 -3.71
N ARG A 128 6.77 -20.39 -3.18
CA ARG A 128 7.35 -19.77 -1.99
C ARG A 128 6.71 -20.29 -0.70
N PHE A 129 5.57 -20.96 -0.81
CA PHE A 129 4.85 -21.48 0.32
C PHE A 129 5.66 -22.53 1.08
N SER A 130 5.72 -22.40 2.41
CA SER A 130 6.34 -23.37 3.29
C SER A 130 5.42 -23.73 4.45
N ILE A 131 4.84 -24.94 4.38
CA ILE A 131 4.03 -25.49 5.47
C ILE A 131 4.80 -25.60 6.79
N HIS A 132 6.13 -25.78 6.74
CA HIS A 132 6.97 -25.76 7.94
C HIS A 132 7.01 -24.37 8.57
N ARG A 133 7.18 -23.32 7.76
CA ARG A 133 7.21 -21.92 8.23
C ARG A 133 5.87 -21.55 8.88
N LEU A 134 4.76 -21.94 8.25
CA LEU A 134 3.42 -21.76 8.80
C LEU A 134 3.23 -22.50 10.14
N ALA A 135 3.66 -23.78 10.21
CA ALA A 135 3.56 -24.56 11.44
C ALA A 135 4.36 -23.93 12.60
N HIS A 136 5.60 -23.48 12.34
CA HIS A 136 6.39 -22.75 13.33
C HIS A 136 5.66 -21.50 13.83
N TYR A 137 5.11 -20.71 12.93
CA TYR A 137 4.40 -19.49 13.30
C TYR A 137 3.14 -19.75 14.12
N CYS A 138 2.37 -20.81 13.80
CA CYS A 138 1.24 -21.21 14.62
C CYS A 138 1.66 -21.60 16.05
N LEU A 139 2.78 -22.31 16.20
CA LEU A 139 3.32 -22.68 17.50
C LEU A 139 3.75 -21.44 18.30
N ASP A 140 4.47 -20.53 17.66
CA ASP A 140 4.92 -19.28 18.26
C ASP A 140 3.74 -18.40 18.73
N LEU A 141 2.70 -18.27 17.90
CA LEU A 141 1.48 -17.55 18.26
C LEU A 141 0.72 -18.23 19.40
N SER A 142 0.65 -19.57 19.39
CA SER A 142 0.00 -20.35 20.44
C SER A 142 0.65 -20.11 21.81
N GLU A 143 1.99 -20.06 21.84
CA GLU A 143 2.77 -19.77 23.05
C GLU A 143 2.60 -18.31 23.47
N LEU A 144 2.74 -17.38 22.53
CA LEU A 144 2.64 -15.94 22.79
C LEU A 144 1.28 -15.55 23.37
N CYS A 145 0.21 -16.06 22.77
CA CYS A 145 -1.17 -15.78 23.17
C CYS A 145 -1.70 -16.74 24.24
N LYS A 146 -0.90 -17.75 24.63
CA LYS A 146 -1.25 -18.77 25.64
C LYS A 146 -2.57 -19.47 25.34
N THR A 147 -2.73 -19.93 24.11
CA THR A 147 -3.93 -20.65 23.64
C THR A 147 -3.52 -21.86 22.82
N SER A 148 -4.26 -22.95 22.93
CA SER A 148 -4.09 -24.11 22.03
C SER A 148 -5.00 -24.05 20.80
N ARG A 149 -5.74 -22.95 20.61
CA ARG A 149 -6.76 -22.80 19.58
C ARG A 149 -6.27 -21.89 18.45
N VAL A 150 -5.62 -22.49 17.46
CA VAL A 150 -5.10 -21.80 16.27
C VAL A 150 -5.63 -22.47 15.01
N VAL A 151 -6.22 -21.67 14.11
CA VAL A 151 -6.73 -22.09 12.80
C VAL A 151 -5.85 -21.47 11.72
N PRO A 152 -4.92 -22.24 11.14
CA PRO A 152 -4.14 -21.79 9.99
C PRO A 152 -4.97 -21.88 8.71
N VAL A 153 -4.94 -20.79 7.94
CA VAL A 153 -5.62 -20.64 6.67
C VAL A 153 -4.64 -20.01 5.68
N VAL A 154 -4.49 -20.63 4.51
CA VAL A 154 -3.63 -20.09 3.45
C VAL A 154 -4.47 -19.81 2.22
N ILE A 155 -4.36 -18.58 1.72
CA ILE A 155 -5.15 -18.01 0.65
C ILE A 155 -4.24 -17.90 -0.57
N PHE A 156 -4.43 -18.81 -1.52
CA PHE A 156 -3.65 -18.86 -2.75
C PHE A 156 -4.34 -18.03 -3.84
N LEU A 157 -3.67 -16.98 -4.32
CA LEU A 157 -4.14 -16.23 -5.49
C LEU A 157 -3.87 -17.00 -6.79
N ASN A 158 -2.76 -17.74 -6.84
CA ASN A 158 -2.46 -18.72 -7.87
C ASN A 158 -2.21 -20.09 -7.26
N THR A 159 -2.56 -21.15 -7.99
CA THR A 159 -2.49 -22.51 -7.48
C THR A 159 -1.98 -23.51 -8.52
N ARG A 160 -1.28 -24.55 -8.04
CA ARG A 160 -0.92 -25.77 -8.76
C ARG A 160 -1.91 -26.91 -8.53
N GLY A 161 -2.84 -26.75 -7.60
CA GLY A 161 -3.77 -27.80 -7.17
C GLY A 161 -3.11 -28.94 -6.38
N SER A 162 -1.83 -28.79 -6.01
CA SER A 162 -1.01 -29.84 -5.39
C SER A 162 -0.18 -29.34 -4.21
N GLU A 163 -0.49 -28.15 -3.69
CA GLU A 163 0.13 -27.65 -2.47
C GLU A 163 -0.12 -28.63 -1.31
N PRO A 164 0.90 -28.96 -0.51
CA PRO A 164 0.76 -29.94 0.56
C PRO A 164 -0.16 -29.38 1.65
N VAL A 165 -1.31 -30.01 1.91
CA VAL A 165 -2.26 -29.58 2.95
C VAL A 165 -1.97 -30.15 4.35
N GLN A 166 -0.95 -31.00 4.45
CA GLN A 166 -0.59 -31.71 5.67
C GLN A 166 0.93 -31.85 5.80
N LEU A 167 1.45 -31.65 7.01
CA LEU A 167 2.82 -31.94 7.39
C LEU A 167 2.81 -33.00 8.50
N ASN A 168 3.50 -34.11 8.25
CA ASN A 168 3.69 -35.19 9.22
C ASN A 168 5.16 -35.29 9.59
N LEU A 169 5.49 -35.19 10.88
CA LEU A 169 6.81 -35.48 11.41
C LEU A 169 6.73 -36.72 12.30
N GLY A 170 7.48 -37.76 11.94
CA GLY A 170 7.50 -39.04 12.63
C GLY A 170 8.83 -39.75 12.44
N GLY A 171 8.99 -40.86 13.16
CA GLY A 171 10.05 -41.85 12.93
C GLY A 171 9.46 -43.20 12.53
N ASP A 172 10.27 -44.26 12.55
CA ASP A 172 9.85 -45.60 12.11
C ASP A 172 8.70 -46.21 12.93
N CYS A 173 8.47 -45.71 14.16
CA CYS A 173 7.49 -46.28 15.09
C CYS A 173 6.28 -45.38 15.36
N HIS A 174 6.45 -44.06 15.29
CA HIS A 174 5.45 -43.10 15.78
C HIS A 174 5.44 -41.82 14.96
N GLU A 175 4.26 -41.20 14.89
CA GLU A 175 4.06 -39.82 14.44
C GLU A 175 4.02 -38.89 15.67
N TYR A 176 4.79 -37.81 15.64
CA TYR A 176 4.94 -36.87 16.75
C TYR A 176 4.32 -35.51 16.46
N LEU A 177 4.16 -35.15 15.18
CA LEU A 177 3.43 -33.97 14.75
C LEU A 177 2.60 -34.31 13.51
N ARG A 178 1.32 -33.95 13.57
CA ARG A 178 0.43 -33.88 12.42
C ARG A 178 -0.13 -32.47 12.37
N PHE A 179 0.24 -31.74 11.34
CA PHE A 179 -0.17 -30.36 11.13
C PHE A 179 -0.98 -30.24 9.85
N HIS A 180 -2.11 -29.55 9.94
CA HIS A 180 -3.02 -29.26 8.83
C HIS A 180 -3.30 -27.77 8.77
N TYR A 181 -3.61 -27.28 7.59
CA TYR A 181 -4.18 -25.95 7.40
C TYR A 181 -5.34 -25.97 6.42
N ILE A 182 -6.16 -24.93 6.47
CA ILE A 182 -7.26 -24.72 5.54
C ILE A 182 -6.68 -24.08 4.28
N ARG A 183 -6.61 -24.85 3.19
CA ARG A 183 -6.18 -24.36 1.89
C ARG A 183 -7.37 -23.74 1.15
N CYS A 184 -7.29 -22.45 0.86
CA CYS A 184 -8.25 -21.74 0.04
C CYS A 184 -7.55 -21.21 -1.22
N ALA A 185 -7.85 -21.77 -2.39
CA ALA A 185 -7.36 -21.25 -3.66
C ALA A 185 -8.50 -20.53 -4.38
N LEU A 186 -8.36 -19.21 -4.60
CA LEU A 186 -9.43 -18.41 -5.19
C LEU A 186 -9.79 -18.89 -6.60
N GLN A 187 -8.80 -19.29 -7.40
CA GLN A 187 -8.96 -19.82 -8.76
C GLN A 187 -9.77 -21.13 -8.83
N GLU A 188 -9.99 -21.81 -7.71
CA GLU A 188 -10.79 -23.04 -7.64
C GLU A 188 -12.26 -22.75 -7.26
N LEU A 189 -12.58 -21.53 -6.85
CA LEU A 189 -13.95 -21.09 -6.58
C LEU A 189 -14.59 -20.61 -7.88
N ASN A 190 -15.86 -20.96 -8.15
CA ASN A 190 -16.56 -20.40 -9.30
C ASN A 190 -17.12 -19.02 -8.94
N ALA A 191 -16.86 -18.01 -9.77
CA ALA A 191 -17.33 -16.65 -9.51
C ALA A 191 -18.87 -16.55 -9.44
N GLU A 192 -19.58 -17.37 -10.22
CA GLU A 192 -21.05 -17.43 -10.26
C GLU A 192 -21.67 -17.74 -8.91
N ASP A 193 -21.05 -18.61 -8.12
CA ASP A 193 -21.52 -19.00 -6.78
C ASP A 193 -21.58 -17.79 -5.82
N TYR A 194 -20.85 -16.71 -6.15
CA TYR A 194 -20.72 -15.49 -5.35
C TYR A 194 -21.35 -14.26 -6.04
N TRP A 195 -22.12 -14.44 -7.11
CA TRP A 195 -22.78 -13.35 -7.84
C TRP A 195 -23.80 -12.54 -7.03
N GLU A 196 -24.38 -13.13 -6.01
CA GLU A 196 -25.32 -12.48 -5.09
C GLU A 196 -24.87 -12.61 -3.62
N SER A 197 -23.58 -12.91 -3.40
CA SER A 197 -23.05 -13.05 -2.05
C SER A 197 -23.15 -11.73 -1.28
N SER A 198 -23.61 -11.81 -0.04
CA SER A 198 -23.59 -10.69 0.91
C SER A 198 -22.21 -10.46 1.53
N ASN A 199 -21.22 -11.30 1.21
CA ASN A 199 -19.84 -11.15 1.64
C ASN A 199 -19.08 -10.23 0.65
N LEU A 200 -18.76 -9.02 1.09
CA LEU A 200 -18.02 -8.01 0.35
C LEU A 200 -16.67 -8.53 -0.15
N ILE A 201 -15.89 -9.25 0.67
CA ILE A 201 -14.61 -9.81 0.23
C ILE A 201 -14.82 -10.75 -0.96
N ALA A 202 -15.84 -11.61 -0.89
CA ALA A 202 -16.15 -12.51 -2.00
C ALA A 202 -16.51 -11.73 -3.27
N ARG A 203 -17.27 -10.63 -3.15
CA ARG A 203 -17.62 -9.73 -4.26
C ARG A 203 -16.41 -9.04 -4.88
N LEU A 204 -15.44 -8.62 -4.07
CA LEU A 204 -14.21 -7.99 -4.55
C LEU A 204 -13.25 -8.99 -5.18
N CYS A 205 -13.27 -10.25 -4.74
CA CYS A 205 -12.40 -11.31 -5.24
C CYS A 205 -12.94 -12.04 -6.48
N LEU A 206 -14.08 -11.65 -7.06
CA LEU A 206 -14.66 -12.35 -8.21
C LEU A 206 -13.70 -12.46 -9.40
N ASN A 207 -12.89 -11.43 -9.66
CA ASN A 207 -11.88 -11.45 -10.74
C ASN A 207 -10.76 -12.47 -10.50
N LEU A 208 -10.54 -12.88 -9.24
CA LEU A 208 -9.54 -13.87 -8.82
C LEU A 208 -10.08 -15.31 -8.82
N MET A 209 -11.39 -15.47 -9.05
CA MET A 209 -12.08 -16.74 -9.10
C MET A 209 -12.12 -17.31 -10.52
N LYS A 210 -12.64 -18.52 -10.67
CA LYS A 210 -12.90 -19.14 -11.98
C LYS A 210 -14.12 -18.54 -12.64
N TRP A 211 -13.97 -18.12 -13.90
CA TRP A 211 -15.02 -17.61 -14.79
C TRP A 211 -14.64 -17.90 -16.24
N GLU A 212 -15.63 -17.89 -17.14
CA GLU A 212 -15.44 -18.04 -18.59
C GLU A 212 -15.23 -16.67 -19.26
N GLU A 213 -14.48 -16.60 -20.36
CA GLU A 213 -14.04 -15.33 -20.97
C GLU A 213 -15.22 -14.39 -21.32
N GLU A 214 -16.36 -14.94 -21.73
CA GLU A 214 -17.58 -14.18 -22.02
C GLU A 214 -18.16 -13.47 -20.78
N GLN A 215 -17.81 -13.94 -19.59
CA GLN A 215 -18.30 -13.42 -18.31
C GLN A 215 -17.42 -12.31 -17.75
N LYS A 216 -16.23 -12.07 -18.32
CA LYS A 216 -15.24 -11.12 -17.79
C LYS A 216 -15.82 -9.74 -17.47
N LEU A 217 -16.64 -9.20 -18.37
CA LEU A 217 -17.31 -7.90 -18.15
C LEU A 217 -18.37 -7.97 -17.04
N GLU A 218 -19.12 -9.07 -16.95
CA GLU A 218 -20.10 -9.28 -15.89
C GLU A 218 -19.41 -9.41 -14.53
N VAL A 219 -18.33 -10.19 -14.43
CA VAL A 219 -17.53 -10.35 -13.20
C VAL A 219 -17.06 -8.99 -12.69
N TYR A 220 -16.53 -8.15 -13.57
CA TYR A 220 -16.12 -6.79 -13.23
C TYR A 220 -17.30 -5.93 -12.77
N ALA A 221 -18.40 -5.91 -13.52
CA ALA A 221 -19.61 -5.16 -13.15
C ALA A 221 -20.16 -5.61 -11.78
N ARG A 222 -20.19 -6.92 -11.53
CA ARG A 222 -20.63 -7.53 -10.29
C ARG A 222 -19.73 -7.09 -9.13
N ALA A 223 -18.41 -7.09 -9.31
CA ALA A 223 -17.50 -6.61 -8.29
C ALA A 223 -17.76 -5.13 -7.93
N VAL A 224 -17.90 -4.26 -8.94
CA VAL A 224 -18.20 -2.83 -8.74
C VAL A 224 -19.54 -2.63 -8.04
N ARG A 225 -20.58 -3.37 -8.47
CA ARG A 225 -21.90 -3.35 -7.81
C ARG A 225 -21.81 -3.83 -6.37
N GLY A 226 -21.08 -4.91 -6.11
CA GLY A 226 -20.90 -5.45 -4.76
C GLY A 226 -20.22 -4.45 -3.83
N LEU A 227 -19.21 -3.74 -4.32
CA LEU A 227 -18.56 -2.67 -3.56
C LEU A 227 -19.54 -1.54 -3.21
N SER A 228 -20.28 -1.03 -4.19
CA SER A 228 -21.18 0.10 -3.97
C SER A 228 -22.41 -0.24 -3.14
N THR A 229 -22.87 -1.49 -3.15
CA THR A 229 -24.06 -1.92 -2.40
C THR A 229 -23.75 -2.44 -0.99
N LEU A 230 -22.60 -3.09 -0.78
CA LEU A 230 -22.27 -3.72 0.50
C LEU A 230 -21.37 -2.86 1.40
N GLU A 231 -20.59 -1.93 0.84
CA GLU A 231 -19.77 -1.00 1.63
C GLU A 231 -20.47 0.35 1.78
N PRO A 232 -21.00 0.72 2.96
CA PRO A 232 -21.63 2.01 3.18
C PRO A 232 -20.65 3.19 3.29
N ASP A 233 -19.38 2.94 3.64
CA ASP A 233 -18.36 3.98 3.84
C ASP A 233 -17.76 4.43 2.49
N PRO A 234 -17.99 5.68 2.07
CA PRO A 234 -17.43 6.19 0.82
C PRO A 234 -15.90 6.17 0.75
N GLU A 235 -15.20 6.34 1.88
CA GLU A 235 -13.73 6.28 1.91
C GLU A 235 -13.24 4.86 1.64
N LYS A 236 -13.93 3.85 2.16
CA LYS A 236 -13.62 2.44 1.87
C LYS A 236 -14.01 2.05 0.45
N GLN A 237 -15.10 2.60 -0.09
CA GLN A 237 -15.42 2.44 -1.51
C GLN A 237 -14.27 2.96 -2.39
N LEU A 238 -13.73 4.16 -2.08
CA LEU A 238 -12.57 4.71 -2.79
C LEU A 238 -11.31 3.87 -2.59
N LYS A 239 -11.08 3.35 -1.38
CA LYS A 239 -9.94 2.49 -1.07
C LYS A 239 -9.94 1.19 -1.89
N TYR A 240 -11.10 0.57 -2.09
CA TYR A 240 -11.22 -0.75 -2.72
C TYR A 240 -11.67 -0.72 -4.18
N ILE A 241 -11.97 0.44 -4.76
CA ILE A 241 -12.27 0.51 -6.21
C ILE A 241 -11.03 0.16 -7.05
N ASP A 242 -9.86 0.64 -6.63
CA ASP A 242 -8.57 0.30 -7.26
C ASP A 242 -8.27 -1.19 -7.13
N PHE A 243 -8.70 -1.86 -6.05
CA PHE A 243 -8.54 -3.31 -5.92
C PHE A 243 -9.20 -4.03 -7.09
N ILE A 244 -10.44 -3.65 -7.44
CA ILE A 244 -11.15 -4.24 -8.57
C ILE A 244 -10.39 -3.97 -9.88
N ASP A 245 -9.96 -2.72 -10.11
CA ASP A 245 -9.26 -2.30 -11.33
C ASP A 245 -7.88 -2.98 -11.48
N ILE A 246 -7.10 -3.09 -10.40
CA ILE A 246 -5.77 -3.72 -10.37
C ILE A 246 -5.83 -5.19 -10.78
N TYR A 247 -6.85 -5.91 -10.32
CA TYR A 247 -7.03 -7.33 -10.62
C TYR A 247 -7.88 -7.59 -11.87
N SER A 248 -8.47 -6.55 -12.46
CA SER A 248 -9.15 -6.65 -13.75
C SER A 248 -8.25 -6.16 -14.89
N ALA A 249 -7.87 -7.05 -15.79
CA ALA A 249 -7.12 -6.69 -16.99
C ALA A 249 -8.08 -6.34 -18.15
N LEU A 250 -8.95 -5.34 -17.96
CA LEU A 250 -9.82 -4.84 -19.04
C LEU A 250 -9.02 -3.96 -20.00
N ASP A 251 -9.06 -4.29 -21.29
CA ASP A 251 -8.47 -3.46 -22.35
C ASP A 251 -9.40 -2.30 -22.78
N ASP A 252 -8.92 -1.47 -23.70
CA ASP A 252 -9.67 -0.29 -24.17
C ASP A 252 -11.02 -0.66 -24.82
N ASN A 253 -11.06 -1.75 -25.59
CA ASN A 253 -12.26 -2.20 -26.28
C ASN A 253 -13.24 -2.84 -25.29
N GLU A 254 -12.74 -3.67 -24.38
CA GLU A 254 -13.52 -4.25 -23.28
C GLU A 254 -14.11 -3.16 -22.38
N MET A 255 -13.37 -2.09 -22.11
CA MET A 255 -13.85 -0.95 -21.34
C MET A 255 -14.96 -0.18 -22.06
N GLU A 256 -14.89 -0.03 -23.39
CA GLU A 256 -15.98 0.56 -24.19
C GLU A 256 -17.24 -0.32 -24.17
N GLN A 257 -17.08 -1.64 -24.29
CA GLN A 257 -18.17 -2.60 -24.20
C GLN A 257 -18.81 -2.60 -22.81
N TYR A 258 -17.99 -2.59 -21.76
CA TYR A 258 -18.44 -2.48 -20.38
C TYR A 258 -19.31 -1.24 -20.15
N LYS A 259 -18.88 -0.07 -20.64
CA LYS A 259 -19.66 1.17 -20.54
C LYS A 259 -21.03 1.06 -21.22
N ALA A 260 -21.11 0.36 -22.34
CA ALA A 260 -22.35 0.17 -23.08
C ALA A 260 -23.29 -0.84 -22.39
N GLN A 261 -22.75 -1.95 -21.89
CA GLN A 261 -23.53 -3.05 -21.30
C GLN A 261 -23.93 -2.81 -19.84
N TYR A 262 -23.06 -2.15 -19.07
CA TYR A 262 -23.21 -1.92 -17.62
C TYR A 262 -23.11 -0.42 -17.28
N PRO A 263 -24.03 0.42 -17.78
CA PRO A 263 -23.92 1.87 -17.62
C PRO A 263 -24.00 2.33 -16.16
N GLN A 264 -24.71 1.62 -15.28
CA GLN A 264 -24.83 1.98 -13.87
C GLN A 264 -23.51 1.78 -13.11
N GLU A 265 -22.89 0.60 -13.28
CA GLU A 265 -21.60 0.27 -12.68
C GLU A 265 -20.49 1.13 -13.28
N SER A 266 -20.53 1.39 -14.58
CA SER A 266 -19.63 2.34 -15.24
C SER A 266 -19.71 3.73 -14.64
N ASN A 267 -20.91 4.27 -14.41
CA ASN A 267 -21.08 5.57 -13.77
C ASN A 267 -20.57 5.59 -12.32
N THR A 268 -20.77 4.49 -11.60
CA THR A 268 -20.26 4.32 -10.23
C THR A 268 -18.72 4.36 -10.23
N MET A 269 -18.10 3.56 -11.10
CA MET A 269 -16.65 3.52 -11.29
C MET A 269 -16.09 4.89 -11.66
N ALA A 270 -16.72 5.60 -12.61
CA ALA A 270 -16.29 6.93 -13.02
C ALA A 270 -16.34 7.93 -11.85
N THR A 271 -17.43 7.93 -11.08
CA THR A 271 -17.61 8.83 -9.94
C THR A 271 -16.57 8.59 -8.85
N LEU A 272 -16.30 7.32 -8.50
CA LEU A 272 -15.29 6.96 -7.52
C LEU A 272 -13.88 7.32 -8.02
N SER A 273 -13.58 7.04 -9.29
CA SER A 273 -12.30 7.37 -9.91
C SER A 273 -12.03 8.89 -9.94
N GLU A 274 -13.04 9.71 -10.21
CA GLU A 274 -12.92 11.18 -10.19
C GLU A 274 -12.62 11.71 -8.79
N ARG A 275 -13.31 11.19 -7.77
CA ARG A 275 -13.06 11.55 -6.36
C ARG A 275 -11.65 11.16 -5.92
N LEU A 276 -11.23 9.93 -6.23
CA LEU A 276 -9.89 9.45 -5.89
C LEU A 276 -8.80 10.33 -6.51
N ARG A 277 -8.97 10.77 -7.76
CA ARG A 277 -8.05 11.72 -8.41
C ARG A 277 -8.05 13.09 -7.74
N ALA A 278 -9.21 13.62 -7.37
CA ALA A 278 -9.32 14.89 -6.69
C ALA A 278 -8.61 14.86 -5.32
N GLU A 279 -8.83 13.80 -4.53
CA GLU A 279 -8.18 13.59 -3.24
C GLU A 279 -6.66 13.40 -3.39
N GLY A 280 -6.22 12.57 -4.35
CA GLY A 280 -4.80 12.38 -4.64
C GLY A 280 -4.11 13.68 -5.05
N MET A 281 -4.76 14.52 -5.86
CA MET A 281 -4.24 15.83 -6.24
C MET A 281 -4.16 16.78 -5.03
N GLN A 282 -5.19 16.80 -4.18
CA GLN A 282 -5.20 17.62 -2.97
C GLN A 282 -4.11 17.19 -1.98
N GLN A 283 -3.97 15.90 -1.72
CA GLN A 283 -2.91 15.35 -0.85
C GLN A 283 -1.52 15.64 -1.41
N GLY A 284 -1.31 15.44 -2.72
CA GLY A 284 -0.05 15.76 -3.39
C GLY A 284 0.30 17.25 -3.29
N MET A 285 -0.68 18.14 -3.44
CA MET A 285 -0.48 19.58 -3.28
C MET A 285 -0.13 19.95 -1.83
N GLN A 286 -0.80 19.36 -0.84
CA GLN A 286 -0.51 19.59 0.57
C GLN A 286 0.88 19.10 0.95
N GLN A 287 1.26 17.88 0.54
CA GLN A 287 2.60 17.34 0.78
C GLN A 287 3.67 18.19 0.11
N GLY A 288 3.46 18.58 -1.15
CA GLY A 288 4.37 19.46 -1.88
C GLY A 288 4.53 20.83 -1.20
N MET A 289 3.44 21.41 -0.69
CA MET A 289 3.48 22.67 0.05
C MET A 289 4.23 22.53 1.38
N GLN A 290 4.00 21.46 2.14
CA GLN A 290 4.71 21.20 3.39
C GLN A 290 6.21 21.00 3.17
N GLN A 291 6.58 20.17 2.18
CA GLN A 291 7.99 19.95 1.83
C GLN A 291 8.65 21.24 1.33
N GLY A 292 7.97 22.00 0.48
CA GLY A 292 8.47 23.30 -0.01
C GLY A 292 8.65 24.33 1.10
N MET A 293 7.72 24.36 2.07
CA MET A 293 7.82 25.25 3.23
C MET A 293 8.97 24.85 4.15
N GLN A 294 9.16 23.56 4.42
CA GLN A 294 10.29 23.07 5.22
C GLN A 294 11.64 23.38 4.55
N GLN A 295 11.76 23.10 3.26
CA GLN A 295 12.97 23.42 2.49
C GLN A 295 13.24 24.93 2.46
N GLY A 296 12.21 25.74 2.22
CA GLY A 296 12.32 27.19 2.22
C GLY A 296 12.72 27.75 3.59
N MET A 297 12.18 27.21 4.68
CA MET A 297 12.53 27.61 6.04
C MET A 297 13.98 27.24 6.38
N GLN A 298 14.43 26.02 6.04
CA GLN A 298 15.82 25.61 6.23
C GLN A 298 16.81 26.47 5.44
N GLN A 299 16.51 26.73 4.15
CA GLN A 299 17.34 27.62 3.33
C GLN A 299 17.37 29.05 3.88
N GLY A 300 16.21 29.57 4.31
CA GLY A 300 16.11 30.89 4.92
C GLY A 300 16.92 31.01 6.22
N MET A 301 16.87 29.98 7.07
CA MET A 301 17.63 29.92 8.32
C MET A 301 19.15 29.87 8.04
N GLN A 302 19.59 28.98 7.15
CA GLN A 302 21.00 28.89 6.73
C GLN A 302 21.51 30.22 6.17
N GLN A 303 20.74 30.87 5.28
CA GLN A 303 21.11 32.17 4.71
C GLN A 303 21.17 33.27 5.78
N GLY A 304 20.22 33.28 6.71
CA GLY A 304 20.16 34.23 7.81
C GLY A 304 21.35 34.11 8.76
N GLU A 305 21.67 32.89 9.18
CA GLU A 305 22.80 32.60 10.06
C GLU A 305 24.14 32.86 9.39
N ALA A 306 24.31 32.44 8.14
CA ALA A 306 25.50 32.74 7.36
C ALA A 306 25.72 34.26 7.24
N ALA A 307 24.65 35.03 6.97
CA ALA A 307 24.73 36.49 6.89
C ALA A 307 25.07 37.12 8.25
N ALA A 308 24.48 36.63 9.34
CA ALA A 308 24.77 37.09 10.70
C ALA A 308 26.23 36.81 11.08
N LEU A 309 26.70 35.59 10.84
CA LEU A 309 28.07 35.17 11.13
C LEU A 309 29.08 36.00 10.35
N LYS A 310 28.87 36.21 9.04
CA LYS A 310 29.71 37.08 8.21
C LYS A 310 29.81 38.49 8.77
N LYS A 311 28.68 39.07 9.20
CA LYS A 311 28.64 40.41 9.79
C LYS A 311 29.41 40.47 11.11
N LEU A 312 29.25 39.49 11.99
CA LEU A 312 29.97 39.43 13.26
C LEU A 312 31.47 39.20 13.07
N ILE A 313 31.87 38.33 12.13
CA ILE A 313 33.29 38.14 11.78
C ILE A 313 33.88 39.45 11.27
N SER A 314 33.16 40.16 10.41
CA SER A 314 33.63 41.45 9.87
C SER A 314 33.83 42.50 10.96
N LEU A 315 32.97 42.49 11.99
CA LEU A 315 33.07 43.40 13.14
C LEU A 315 34.21 43.02 14.10
N LYS A 316 34.47 41.72 14.31
CA LYS A 316 35.48 41.24 15.28
C LYS A 316 36.88 41.14 14.68
N PHE A 317 37.01 40.63 13.46
CA PHE A 317 38.28 40.24 12.84
C PHE A 317 38.67 41.07 11.60
N GLY A 318 37.77 41.92 11.08
CA GLY A 318 38.02 42.73 9.88
C GLY A 318 37.59 42.05 8.57
N GLU A 319 38.20 42.40 7.44
CA GLU A 319 37.76 41.91 6.12
C GLU A 319 37.74 40.38 6.02
N LEU A 320 36.62 39.84 5.53
CA LEU A 320 36.41 38.40 5.41
C LEU A 320 37.17 37.85 4.17
N PRO A 321 38.14 36.94 4.35
CA PRO A 321 38.84 36.34 3.22
C PRO A 321 37.92 35.45 2.37
N ARG A 322 38.20 35.33 1.06
CA ARG A 322 37.39 34.53 0.12
C ARG A 322 37.19 33.08 0.55
N TRP A 323 38.18 32.48 1.21
CA TRP A 323 38.09 31.10 1.67
C TRP A 323 37.05 30.94 2.79
N ALA A 324 36.97 31.92 3.71
CA ALA A 324 36.04 31.90 4.83
C ALA A 324 34.62 32.14 4.33
N GLU A 325 34.47 33.04 3.35
CA GLU A 325 33.19 33.27 2.69
C GLU A 325 32.65 32.01 1.99
N ALA A 326 33.49 31.29 1.25
CA ALA A 326 33.09 30.05 0.59
C ALA A 326 32.68 28.97 1.61
N GLN A 327 33.44 28.84 2.70
CA GLN A 327 33.18 27.87 3.76
C GLN A 327 31.84 28.16 4.47
N ILE A 328 31.56 29.42 4.80
CA ILE A 328 30.31 29.84 5.42
C ILE A 328 29.10 29.65 4.49
N GLN A 329 29.26 29.85 3.18
CA GLN A 329 28.18 29.64 2.20
C GLN A 329 27.82 28.16 1.99
N SER A 330 28.79 27.26 2.15
CA SER A 330 28.56 25.81 2.02
C SER A 330 28.12 25.13 3.31
N ALA A 331 28.26 25.79 4.46
CA ALA A 331 28.00 25.22 5.76
C ALA A 331 26.50 25.00 6.02
N GLY A 332 26.17 23.88 6.67
CA GLY A 332 24.81 23.62 7.14
C GLY A 332 24.44 24.45 8.37
N VAL A 333 23.14 24.59 8.66
CA VAL A 333 22.63 25.28 9.87
C VAL A 333 23.37 24.85 11.16
N PRO A 334 23.57 23.54 11.46
CA PRO A 334 24.26 23.15 12.69
C PRO A 334 25.71 23.64 12.79
N GLU A 335 26.43 23.74 11.67
CA GLU A 335 27.81 24.24 11.65
C GLU A 335 27.84 25.76 11.87
N LEU A 336 26.89 26.48 11.26
CA LEU A 336 26.75 27.92 11.42
C LEU A 336 26.40 28.31 12.86
N GLU A 337 25.51 27.57 13.52
CA GLU A 337 25.17 27.77 14.94
C GLU A 337 26.40 27.62 15.84
N VAL A 338 27.19 26.55 15.65
CA VAL A 338 28.43 26.33 16.41
C VAL A 338 29.41 27.49 16.25
N TRP A 339 29.60 27.99 15.01
CA TRP A 339 30.46 29.14 14.77
C TRP A 339 29.88 30.45 15.33
N LEU A 340 28.55 30.62 15.29
CA LEU A 340 27.89 31.79 15.90
C LEU A 340 28.07 31.84 17.42
N GLU A 341 28.11 30.70 18.10
CA GLU A 341 28.42 30.64 19.53
C GLU A 341 29.91 30.87 19.81
N ALA A 342 30.77 30.20 19.05
CA ALA A 342 32.22 30.25 19.21
C ALA A 342 32.83 31.63 18.90
N ILE A 343 32.12 32.50 18.17
CA ILE A 343 32.61 33.84 17.83
C ILE A 343 32.84 34.72 19.05
N LEU A 344 32.17 34.45 20.17
CA LEU A 344 32.31 35.23 21.40
C LEU A 344 33.66 34.95 22.09
N THR A 345 34.16 33.73 21.99
CA THR A 345 35.35 33.25 22.71
C THR A 345 36.57 33.07 21.83
N SER A 346 36.40 32.89 20.52
CA SER A 346 37.52 32.62 19.61
C SER A 346 38.43 33.83 19.40
N ASP A 347 39.75 33.63 19.51
CA ASP A 347 40.75 34.70 19.37
C ASP A 347 41.17 34.96 17.92
N THR A 348 40.98 34.00 17.01
CA THR A 348 41.33 34.10 15.58
C THR A 348 40.24 33.54 14.67
N LEU A 349 40.24 33.98 13.40
CA LEU A 349 39.29 33.52 12.38
C LEU A 349 39.50 32.05 12.01
N GLU A 350 40.75 31.61 11.96
CA GLU A 350 41.12 30.22 11.67
C GLU A 350 40.61 29.28 12.76
N SER A 351 40.77 29.66 14.04
CA SER A 351 40.25 28.88 15.16
C SER A 351 38.71 28.83 15.16
N LEU A 352 38.05 29.93 14.80
CA LEU A 352 36.59 29.99 14.73
C LEU A 352 36.03 29.01 13.69
N LEU A 353 36.62 28.98 12.50
CA LEU A 353 36.16 28.15 11.37
C LEU A 353 36.82 26.76 11.35
N ASN A 354 37.43 26.33 12.46
CA ASN A 354 38.12 25.06 12.64
C ASN A 354 39.13 24.75 11.52
N ARG A 355 39.83 25.79 11.07
CA ARG A 355 40.88 25.69 10.07
C ARG A 355 42.22 25.59 10.78
N HIS A 356 42.89 24.45 10.62
CA HIS A 356 44.25 24.23 11.11
C HIS A 356 45.29 24.72 10.11
#